data_AF-C6KSY6-F1
#
_entry.id   AF-C6KSY6-F1
#
_cell.length_a   1.000
_cell.length_b   1.000
_cell.length_c   1.000
_cell.angle_alpha   90.00
_cell.angle_beta   90.00
_cell.angle_gamma   90.00
#
_symmetry.space_group_name_H-M   'P 1'
#
loop_
_entity.id
_entity.type
_entity.pdbx_description
1 polymer ?
#
loop_
_entity_poly.entity_id
_entity_poly.type
_entity_poly.pdbx_seq_one_letter_code
_entity_poly.pdbx_strand_id
1 'polypeptide(L)'
;MSLTLQKRLAASVLKCGKNKIWMDPNEISEISLANSRFSIRKLYKEGLILKKPQKVHSRARVRLYKLAKRKGRHMGIGKRKGTKNARTNQKTLWIKRQRVLRRLLKRLRDSKKVDRHLYHSFYLKCKGNQFKNKRTLIEAIQREKNETLKKKAIADQLEAKRLKAQVLRNKRKLKKDKEVVA
;
A
#
# COMPACT_ATOMS: atom_id res chain seq x y z
N MET A 1 -24.43 -50.44 -28.01
CA MET A 1 -25.40 -49.85 -27.04
C MET A 1 -25.07 -48.37 -26.83
N SER A 2 -26.07 -47.52 -26.56
CA SER A 2 -25.87 -46.07 -26.37
C SER A 2 -25.69 -45.72 -24.89
N LEU A 3 -24.54 -45.13 -24.52
CA LEU A 3 -24.23 -44.69 -23.14
C LEU A 3 -24.52 -43.19 -22.89
N THR A 4 -25.31 -42.55 -23.75
CA THR A 4 -25.55 -41.10 -23.70
C THR A 4 -26.34 -40.69 -22.45
N LEU A 5 -27.29 -41.52 -22.01
CA LEU A 5 -28.07 -41.34 -20.79
C LEU A 5 -27.15 -41.43 -19.56
N GLN A 6 -26.38 -42.50 -19.46
CA GLN A 6 -25.47 -42.78 -18.34
C GLN A 6 -24.45 -41.66 -18.19
N LYS A 7 -23.86 -41.20 -19.30
CA LYS A 7 -22.92 -40.06 -19.30
C LYS A 7 -23.58 -38.76 -18.83
N ARG A 8 -24.86 -38.53 -19.19
CA ARG A 8 -25.65 -37.37 -18.72
C ARG A 8 -25.98 -37.49 -17.23
N LEU A 9 -26.41 -38.67 -16.77
CA LEU A 9 -26.74 -38.92 -15.38
C LEU A 9 -25.49 -38.81 -14.49
N ALA A 10 -24.37 -39.41 -14.89
CA ALA A 10 -23.09 -39.32 -14.20
C ALA A 10 -22.60 -37.88 -14.07
N ALA A 11 -22.69 -37.09 -15.13
CA ALA A 11 -22.37 -35.66 -15.09
C ALA A 11 -23.22 -34.89 -14.05
N SER A 12 -24.53 -35.16 -14.00
CA SER A 12 -25.46 -34.57 -13.04
C SER A 12 -25.17 -35.01 -11.60
N VAL A 13 -24.91 -36.31 -11.39
CA VAL A 13 -24.63 -36.89 -10.07
C VAL A 13 -23.28 -36.39 -9.50
N LEU A 14 -22.23 -36.36 -10.32
CA LEU A 14 -20.87 -35.96 -9.92
C LEU A 14 -20.60 -34.45 -10.00
N LYS A 15 -21.64 -33.67 -10.30
CA LYS A 15 -21.60 -32.20 -10.42
C LYS A 15 -20.44 -31.74 -11.31
N CYS A 16 -20.31 -32.33 -12.50
CA CYS A 16 -19.25 -31.98 -13.45
C CYS A 16 -19.75 -32.09 -14.90
N GLY A 17 -19.00 -31.51 -15.85
CA GLY A 17 -19.37 -31.60 -17.27
C GLY A 17 -19.20 -33.02 -17.83
N LYS A 18 -19.97 -33.38 -18.87
CA LYS A 18 -19.91 -34.70 -19.52
C LYS A 18 -18.50 -35.13 -19.94
N ASN A 19 -17.64 -34.18 -20.29
CA ASN A 19 -16.24 -34.43 -20.68
C ASN A 19 -15.35 -34.90 -19.52
N LYS A 20 -15.80 -34.74 -18.27
CA LYS A 20 -15.10 -35.21 -17.07
C LYS A 20 -15.48 -36.62 -16.66
N ILE A 21 -16.48 -37.21 -17.30
CA ILE A 21 -16.90 -38.57 -17.01
C ILE A 21 -16.05 -39.54 -17.83
N TRP A 22 -15.42 -40.48 -17.14
CA TRP A 22 -14.87 -41.70 -17.72
C TRP A 22 -15.81 -42.86 -17.38
N MET A 23 -16.03 -43.74 -18.34
CA MET A 23 -16.80 -44.97 -18.21
C MET A 23 -15.88 -46.09 -18.66
N ASP A 24 -15.85 -47.19 -17.91
CA ASP A 24 -15.00 -48.33 -18.21
C ASP A 24 -15.39 -48.95 -19.57
N PRO A 25 -14.45 -49.07 -20.53
CA PRO A 25 -14.72 -49.71 -21.81
C PRO A 25 -14.93 -51.23 -21.73
N ASN A 26 -14.48 -51.89 -20.64
CA ASN A 26 -14.64 -53.33 -20.48
C ASN A 26 -16.02 -53.69 -19.90
N GLU A 27 -16.58 -52.81 -19.05
CA GLU A 27 -17.86 -53.02 -18.36
C GLU A 27 -19.02 -52.25 -19.00
N ILE A 28 -18.99 -52.08 -20.32
CA ILE A 28 -20.02 -51.34 -21.07
C ILE A 28 -21.42 -51.93 -20.83
N SER A 29 -21.53 -53.25 -20.76
CA SER A 29 -22.79 -53.95 -20.55
C SER A 29 -23.40 -53.63 -19.18
N GLU A 30 -22.60 -53.67 -18.11
CA GLU A 30 -23.05 -53.34 -16.75
C GLU A 30 -23.43 -51.86 -16.63
N ILE A 31 -22.61 -50.96 -17.20
CA ILE A 31 -22.91 -49.53 -17.20
C ILE A 31 -24.21 -49.24 -17.96
N SER A 32 -24.46 -49.94 -19.08
CA SER A 32 -25.67 -49.76 -19.88
C SER A 32 -26.95 -50.11 -19.12
N LEU A 33 -26.91 -51.03 -18.16
CA LEU A 33 -28.07 -51.40 -17.33
C LEU A 33 -28.44 -50.31 -16.29
N ALA A 34 -27.54 -49.37 -15.99
CA ALA A 34 -27.76 -48.34 -14.99
C ALA A 34 -28.62 -47.17 -15.50
N ASN A 35 -29.95 -47.29 -15.33
CA ASN A 35 -30.92 -46.28 -15.77
C ASN A 35 -31.30 -45.23 -14.70
N SER A 36 -30.91 -45.45 -13.44
CA SER A 36 -31.24 -44.56 -12.32
C SER A 36 -30.02 -43.77 -11.81
N ARG A 37 -30.24 -42.60 -11.21
CA ARG A 37 -29.17 -41.85 -10.52
C ARG A 37 -28.56 -42.64 -9.36
N PHE A 38 -29.35 -43.49 -8.71
CA PHE A 38 -28.88 -44.35 -7.63
C PHE A 38 -27.89 -45.41 -8.15
N SER A 39 -28.22 -46.08 -9.25
CA SER A 39 -27.33 -47.03 -9.93
C SER A 39 -26.02 -46.37 -10.38
N ILE A 40 -26.09 -45.17 -10.95
CA ILE A 40 -24.90 -44.41 -11.34
C ILE A 40 -24.00 -44.05 -10.14
N ARG A 41 -24.58 -43.79 -8.96
CA ARG A 41 -23.80 -43.58 -7.72
C ARG A 41 -23.09 -44.86 -7.27
N LYS A 42 -23.73 -46.02 -7.42
CA LYS A 42 -23.14 -47.34 -7.13
C LYS A 42 -21.93 -47.60 -8.06
N LEU A 43 -22.10 -47.42 -9.36
CA LEU A 43 -21.02 -47.55 -10.36
C LEU A 43 -19.84 -46.60 -10.11
N TYR A 44 -20.09 -45.38 -9.61
CA TYR A 44 -19.02 -44.46 -9.21
C TYR A 44 -18.26 -44.94 -7.98
N LYS A 45 -18.96 -45.56 -7.02
CA LYS A 45 -18.36 -46.13 -5.80
C LYS A 45 -17.52 -47.38 -6.12
N GLU A 46 -17.95 -48.18 -7.09
CA GLU A 46 -17.24 -49.36 -7.60
C GLU A 46 -16.07 -49.02 -8.51
N GLY A 47 -16.02 -47.79 -9.04
CA GLY A 47 -14.93 -47.30 -9.90
C GLY A 47 -15.15 -47.51 -11.40
N LEU A 48 -16.30 -48.07 -11.81
CA LEU A 48 -16.70 -48.25 -13.21
C LEU A 48 -16.99 -46.93 -13.92
N ILE A 49 -17.40 -45.92 -13.16
CA ILE A 49 -17.51 -44.54 -13.61
C ILE A 49 -16.57 -43.67 -12.78
N LEU A 50 -15.67 -42.93 -13.44
CA LEU A 50 -14.71 -42.06 -12.75
C LEU A 50 -14.85 -40.60 -13.17
N LYS A 51 -14.52 -39.70 -12.26
CA LYS A 51 -14.35 -38.28 -12.53
C LYS A 51 -12.91 -38.01 -12.95
N LYS A 52 -12.66 -37.84 -14.25
CA LYS A 52 -11.35 -37.48 -14.79
C LYS A 52 -10.84 -36.20 -14.11
N PRO A 53 -9.58 -36.16 -13.64
CA PRO A 53 -9.00 -34.94 -13.10
C PRO A 53 -8.97 -33.82 -14.16
N GLN A 54 -8.87 -32.57 -13.70
CA GLN A 54 -8.67 -31.44 -14.60
C GLN A 54 -7.23 -31.42 -15.09
N LYS A 55 -7.02 -31.15 -16.40
CA LYS A 55 -5.67 -30.91 -16.92
C LYS A 55 -5.07 -29.73 -16.17
N VAL A 56 -3.91 -29.94 -15.55
CA VAL A 56 -3.29 -28.93 -14.70
C VAL A 56 -2.71 -27.82 -15.56
N HIS A 57 -3.04 -26.57 -15.24
CA HIS A 57 -2.39 -25.39 -15.81
C HIS A 57 -1.35 -24.86 -14.83
N SER A 58 -0.07 -25.16 -15.07
CA SER A 58 1.02 -24.72 -14.20
C SER A 58 1.14 -23.19 -14.16
N ARG A 59 1.19 -22.64 -12.95
CA ARG A 59 1.45 -21.21 -12.70
C ARG A 59 2.94 -20.89 -12.51
N ALA A 60 3.83 -21.88 -12.62
CA ALA A 60 5.27 -21.72 -12.35
C ALA A 60 5.90 -20.61 -13.22
N ARG A 61 5.68 -20.65 -14.54
CA ARG A 61 6.19 -19.63 -15.48
C ARG A 61 5.64 -18.23 -15.17
N VAL A 62 4.35 -18.12 -14.85
CA VAL A 62 3.72 -16.84 -14.49
C VAL A 62 4.31 -16.27 -13.20
N ARG A 63 4.61 -17.12 -12.20
CA ARG A 63 5.25 -16.70 -10.94
C ARG A 63 6.67 -16.21 -11.19
N LEU A 64 7.48 -16.97 -11.94
CA LEU A 64 8.85 -16.61 -12.28
C LEU A 64 8.90 -15.25 -13.02
N TYR A 65 8.03 -15.07 -14.02
CA TYR A 65 7.95 -13.82 -14.77
C TYR A 65 7.50 -12.63 -13.90
N LYS A 66 6.55 -12.84 -12.97
CA LYS A 66 6.15 -11.81 -12.00
C LYS A 66 7.28 -11.44 -11.05
N LEU A 67 8.09 -12.40 -10.60
CA LEU A 67 9.29 -12.13 -9.78
C LEU A 67 10.33 -11.32 -10.57
N ALA A 68 10.59 -11.69 -11.83
CA ALA A 68 11.47 -10.91 -12.71
C ALA A 68 10.98 -9.47 -12.89
N LYS A 69 9.68 -9.26 -13.13
CA LYS A 69 9.06 -7.92 -13.21
C LYS A 69 9.21 -7.12 -11.92
N ARG A 70 9.05 -7.75 -10.74
CA ARG A 70 9.27 -7.09 -9.44
C ARG A 70 10.71 -6.60 -9.26
N LYS A 71 11.69 -7.32 -9.83
CA LYS A 71 13.12 -6.93 -9.84
C LYS A 71 13.47 -5.82 -10.84
N GLY A 72 12.52 -5.22 -11.56
CA GLY A 72 12.84 -4.18 -12.55
C GLY A 72 12.83 -4.66 -14.01
N ARG A 73 12.75 -5.97 -14.28
CA ARG A 73 12.96 -6.53 -15.62
C ARG A 73 11.71 -6.44 -16.51
N HIS A 74 11.90 -6.50 -17.82
CA HIS A 74 10.84 -6.45 -18.84
C HIS A 74 9.97 -5.16 -18.83
N MET A 75 10.53 -4.04 -18.34
CA MET A 75 9.84 -2.74 -18.25
C MET A 75 10.38 -1.67 -19.22
N GLY A 76 11.24 -2.05 -20.18
CA GLY A 76 11.75 -1.16 -21.23
C GLY A 76 10.67 -0.69 -22.22
N ILE A 77 10.96 0.37 -22.99
CA ILE A 77 10.00 1.06 -23.86
C ILE A 77 9.32 0.09 -24.85
N GLY A 78 10.08 -0.79 -25.51
CA GLY A 78 9.52 -1.76 -26.46
C GLY A 78 8.58 -2.82 -25.88
N LYS A 79 8.57 -3.02 -24.55
CA LYS A 79 7.61 -3.91 -23.87
C LYS A 79 6.42 -3.15 -23.27
N ARG A 80 6.41 -1.81 -23.32
CA ARG A 80 5.31 -0.99 -22.83
C ARG A 80 4.25 -0.87 -23.92
N LYS A 81 3.04 -1.28 -23.59
CA LYS A 81 1.83 -1.02 -24.38
C LYS A 81 0.89 -0.11 -23.58
N GLY A 82 0.07 0.67 -24.30
CA GLY A 82 -0.85 1.66 -23.74
C GLY A 82 -0.17 2.97 -23.32
N THR A 83 -0.97 4.05 -23.24
CA THR A 83 -0.47 5.38 -22.85
C THR A 83 0.01 5.38 -21.39
N LYS A 84 0.89 6.33 -21.04
CA LYS A 84 1.43 6.47 -19.66
C LYS A 84 0.31 6.57 -18.62
N ASN A 85 -0.74 7.34 -18.93
CA ASN A 85 -1.88 7.54 -18.03
C ASN A 85 -2.75 6.28 -17.89
N ALA A 86 -2.89 5.47 -18.95
CA ALA A 86 -3.62 4.19 -18.89
C ALA A 86 -2.87 3.16 -18.03
N ARG A 87 -1.54 3.08 -18.15
CA ARG A 87 -0.71 2.16 -17.35
C ARG A 87 -0.70 2.55 -15.87
N THR A 88 -0.66 3.85 -15.57
CA THR A 88 -0.70 4.38 -14.21
C THR A 88 -1.30 5.77 -14.23
N ASN A 89 -2.56 5.88 -13.78
CA ASN A 89 -3.27 7.14 -13.78
C ASN A 89 -2.57 8.19 -12.92
N GLN A 90 -2.30 9.36 -13.50
CA GLN A 90 -1.65 10.48 -12.82
C GLN A 90 -2.44 10.95 -11.59
N LYS A 91 -3.78 10.90 -11.65
CA LYS A 91 -4.65 11.25 -10.51
C LYS A 91 -4.43 10.30 -9.34
N THR A 92 -4.29 9.01 -9.59
CA THR A 92 -4.01 8.01 -8.55
C THR A 92 -2.66 8.26 -7.88
N LEU A 93 -1.64 8.64 -8.66
CA LEU A 93 -0.33 9.03 -8.11
C LEU A 93 -0.42 10.30 -7.26
N TRP A 94 -1.18 11.30 -7.69
CA TRP A 94 -1.42 12.53 -6.93
C TRP A 94 -2.13 12.25 -5.60
N ILE A 95 -3.19 11.43 -5.61
CA ILE A 95 -3.91 11.02 -4.38
C ILE A 95 -2.96 10.32 -3.42
N LYS A 96 -2.17 9.34 -3.90
CA LYS A 96 -1.19 8.62 -3.07
C LYS A 96 -0.16 9.58 -2.48
N ARG A 97 0.39 10.50 -3.29
CA ARG A 97 1.35 11.52 -2.83
C ARG A 97 0.75 12.40 -1.73
N GLN A 98 -0.42 12.99 -1.97
CA GLN A 98 -1.09 13.85 -0.99
C GLN A 98 -1.38 13.10 0.32
N ARG A 99 -1.83 11.85 0.26
CA ARG A 99 -2.08 11.01 1.45
C ARG A 99 -0.79 10.74 2.24
N VAL A 100 0.30 10.40 1.56
CA VAL A 100 1.60 10.14 2.21
C VAL A 100 2.14 11.38 2.91
N LEU A 101 2.09 12.54 2.25
CA LEU A 101 2.57 13.80 2.81
C LEU A 101 1.73 14.23 4.03
N ARG A 102 0.39 14.21 3.91
CA ARG A 102 -0.50 14.59 5.01
C ARG A 102 -0.39 13.64 6.20
N ARG A 103 -0.24 12.34 5.97
CA ARG A 103 -0.01 11.36 7.05
C ARG A 103 1.32 11.60 7.76
N LEU A 104 2.36 12.00 7.03
CA LEU A 104 3.64 12.38 7.64
C LEU A 104 3.48 13.63 8.52
N LEU A 105 2.83 14.68 8.01
CA LEU A 105 2.59 15.90 8.78
C LEU A 105 1.79 15.65 10.06
N LYS A 106 0.72 14.85 9.98
CA LYS A 106 -0.08 14.45 11.15
C LYS A 106 0.80 13.76 12.20
N ARG A 107 1.60 12.76 11.78
CA ARG A 107 2.51 12.03 12.67
C ARG A 107 3.56 12.94 13.33
N LEU A 108 4.13 13.89 12.58
CA LEU A 108 5.13 14.83 13.11
C LEU A 108 4.51 15.80 14.12
N ARG A 109 3.26 16.20 13.92
CA ARG A 109 2.50 17.00 14.88
C ARG A 109 2.18 16.20 16.15
N ASP A 110 1.66 14.99 15.99
CA ASP A 110 1.25 14.15 17.12
C ASP A 110 2.48 13.73 17.98
N SER A 111 3.66 13.57 17.36
CA SER A 111 4.95 13.36 18.05
C SER A 111 5.63 14.65 18.53
N LYS A 112 4.94 15.80 18.50
CA LYS A 112 5.44 17.13 18.91
C LYS A 112 6.74 17.59 18.22
N LYS A 113 7.10 17.00 17.07
CA LYS A 113 8.27 17.42 16.26
C LYS A 113 7.99 18.69 15.46
N VAL A 114 6.72 18.97 15.20
CA VAL A 114 6.19 20.10 14.43
C VAL A 114 5.02 20.70 15.23
N ASP A 115 5.06 22.00 15.49
CA ASP A 115 3.98 22.71 16.16
C ASP A 115 2.72 22.84 15.26
N ARG A 116 1.54 23.13 15.85
CA ARG A 116 0.28 23.32 15.13
C ARG A 116 0.37 24.38 14.02
N HIS A 117 1.10 25.47 14.24
CA HIS A 117 1.24 26.58 13.28
C HIS A 117 2.08 26.14 12.08
N LEU A 118 3.21 25.49 12.37
CA LEU A 118 4.09 24.91 11.36
C LEU A 118 3.37 23.81 10.57
N TYR A 119 2.60 22.95 11.24
CA TYR A 119 1.76 21.92 10.61
C TYR A 119 0.78 22.55 9.60
N HIS A 120 0.05 23.61 10.00
CA HIS A 120 -0.93 24.25 9.13
C HIS A 120 -0.29 24.87 7.88
N SER A 121 0.81 25.59 8.04
CA SER A 121 1.58 26.16 6.92
C SER A 121 2.03 25.07 5.93
N PHE A 122 2.66 24.00 6.44
CA PHE A 122 3.12 22.89 5.59
C PHE A 122 1.97 22.09 4.97
N TYR A 123 0.80 22.03 5.62
CA TYR A 123 -0.40 21.40 5.07
C TYR A 123 -0.89 22.17 3.83
N LEU A 124 -0.94 23.50 3.89
CA LEU A 124 -1.30 24.35 2.75
C LEU A 124 -0.25 24.26 1.63
N LYS A 125 1.04 24.30 1.95
CA LYS A 125 2.14 24.08 0.99
C LYS A 125 2.02 22.70 0.30
N CYS A 126 1.63 21.65 1.03
CA CYS A 126 1.33 20.33 0.45
C CYS A 126 0.11 20.36 -0.48
N LYS A 127 -0.97 21.05 -0.10
CA LYS A 127 -2.18 21.24 -0.93
C LYS A 127 -1.81 21.93 -2.25
N GLY A 128 -0.93 22.94 -2.20
CA GLY A 128 -0.34 23.63 -3.36
C GLY A 128 0.68 22.80 -4.17
N ASN A 129 0.89 21.53 -3.84
CA ASN A 129 1.75 20.61 -4.59
C ASN A 129 3.23 21.04 -4.68
N GLN A 130 3.70 21.83 -3.71
CA GLN A 130 5.11 22.27 -3.61
C GLN A 130 6.06 21.07 -3.38
N PHE A 131 5.60 20.03 -2.68
CA PHE A 131 6.40 18.84 -2.38
C PHE A 131 6.05 17.67 -3.30
N LYS A 132 7.05 17.09 -3.97
CA LYS A 132 6.86 15.94 -4.87
C LYS A 132 7.06 14.59 -4.20
N ASN A 133 7.83 14.53 -3.12
CA ASN A 133 8.13 13.31 -2.39
C ASN A 133 8.29 13.57 -0.88
N LYS A 134 8.32 12.50 -0.10
CA LYS A 134 8.42 12.57 1.37
C LYS A 134 9.72 13.24 1.83
N ARG A 135 10.84 12.97 1.14
CA ARG A 135 12.17 13.49 1.46
C ARG A 135 12.20 15.02 1.40
N THR A 136 11.73 15.58 0.28
CA THR A 136 11.68 17.05 0.07
C THR A 136 10.84 17.78 1.13
N LEU A 137 9.77 17.13 1.62
CA LEU A 137 8.96 17.69 2.71
C LEU A 137 9.74 17.70 4.04
N ILE A 138 10.45 16.62 4.36
CA ILE A 138 11.25 16.54 5.59
C ILE A 138 12.38 17.58 5.58
N GLU A 139 13.10 17.70 4.47
CA GLU A 139 14.19 18.68 4.31
C GLU A 139 13.69 20.12 4.49
N ALA A 140 12.53 20.45 3.92
CA ALA A 140 11.92 21.77 4.08
C ALA A 140 11.47 22.05 5.51
N ILE A 141 10.91 21.06 6.22
CA ILE A 141 10.54 21.20 7.63
C ILE A 141 11.79 21.41 8.49
N GLN A 142 12.87 20.65 8.24
CA GLN A 142 14.13 20.81 8.96
C GLN A 142 14.74 22.20 8.73
N ARG A 143 14.73 22.70 7.50
CA ARG A 143 15.19 24.06 7.17
C ARG A 143 14.44 25.12 7.97
N GLU A 144 13.10 25.10 7.94
CA GLU A 144 12.26 26.07 8.66
C GLU A 144 12.46 25.99 10.19
N LYS A 145 12.62 24.77 10.73
CA LYS A 145 12.94 24.58 12.15
C LYS A 145 14.30 25.18 12.52
N ASN A 146 15.32 24.95 11.68
CA ASN A 146 16.66 25.50 11.91
C ASN A 146 16.66 27.02 11.82
N GLU A 147 15.89 27.62 10.91
CA GLU A 147 15.71 29.07 10.83
C GLU A 147 15.02 29.63 12.09
N THR A 148 13.96 28.98 12.57
CA THR A 148 13.30 29.35 13.83
C THR A 148 14.25 29.25 15.02
N LEU A 149 15.06 28.19 15.10
CA LEU A 149 16.06 28.02 16.16
C LEU A 149 17.14 29.12 16.12
N LYS A 150 17.64 29.47 14.93
CA LYS A 150 18.59 30.57 14.76
C LYS A 150 18.00 31.91 15.20
N LYS A 151 16.76 32.22 14.80
CA LYS A 151 16.04 33.43 15.22
C LYS A 151 15.87 33.49 16.73
N LYS A 152 15.51 32.35 17.36
CA LYS A 152 15.39 32.24 18.81
C LYS A 152 16.74 32.51 19.51
N ALA A 153 17.81 31.88 19.07
CA ALA A 153 19.14 32.08 19.65
C ALA A 153 19.59 33.56 19.60
N ILE A 154 19.31 34.25 18.49
CA ILE A 154 19.60 35.69 18.36
C ILE A 154 18.74 36.51 19.33
N ALA A 155 17.44 36.21 19.44
CA ALA A 155 16.54 36.90 20.37
C ALA A 155 16.95 36.70 21.84
N ASP A 156 17.26 35.46 22.22
CA ASP A 156 17.74 35.11 23.57
C ASP A 156 19.06 35.83 23.89
N GLN A 157 19.96 35.96 22.91
CA GLN A 157 21.22 36.72 23.06
C GLN A 157 20.97 38.22 23.26
N LEU A 158 20.01 38.82 22.53
CA LEU A 158 19.64 40.22 22.68
C LEU A 158 18.97 40.48 24.04
N GLU A 159 18.12 39.57 24.50
CA GLU A 159 17.48 39.63 25.81
C GLU A 159 18.51 39.56 26.94
N ALA A 160 19.47 38.63 26.86
CA ALA A 160 20.57 38.53 27.81
C ALA A 160 21.40 39.83 27.89
N LYS A 161 21.66 40.48 26.75
CA LYS A 161 22.32 41.80 26.70
C LYS A 161 21.47 42.89 27.38
N ARG A 162 20.15 42.90 27.15
CA ARG A 162 19.21 43.84 27.79
C ARG A 162 19.16 43.67 29.30
N LEU A 163 19.05 42.43 29.78
CA LEU A 163 19.07 42.10 31.21
C LEU A 163 20.40 42.53 31.86
N LYS A 164 21.54 42.27 31.23
CA LYS A 164 22.86 42.72 31.71
C LYS A 164 22.94 44.25 31.82
N ALA A 165 22.43 44.97 30.82
CA ALA A 165 22.36 46.43 30.84
C ALA A 165 21.42 46.96 31.94
N GLN A 166 20.27 46.33 32.14
CA GLN A 166 19.32 46.68 33.20
C GLN A 166 19.93 46.46 34.59
N VAL A 167 20.61 45.34 34.82
CA VAL A 167 21.32 45.05 36.08
C VAL A 167 22.40 46.11 36.34
N LEU A 168 23.19 46.48 35.33
CA LEU A 168 24.21 47.54 35.47
C LEU A 168 23.58 48.90 35.78
N ARG A 169 22.47 49.26 35.12
CA ARG A 169 21.72 50.49 35.38
C ARG A 169 21.19 50.53 36.81
N ASN A 170 20.61 49.42 37.29
CA ASN A 170 20.13 49.30 38.65
C ASN A 170 21.28 49.41 39.66
N LYS A 171 22.42 48.74 39.44
CA LYS A 171 23.62 48.88 40.28
C LYS A 171 24.12 50.33 40.37
N ARG A 172 24.15 51.05 39.23
CA ARG A 172 24.54 52.48 39.20
C ARG A 172 23.54 53.36 39.96
N LYS A 173 22.23 53.07 39.85
CA LYS A 173 21.19 53.78 40.61
C LYS A 173 21.36 53.55 42.11
N LEU A 174 21.49 52.30 42.56
CA LEU A 174 21.75 51.98 43.97
C LEU A 174 23.02 52.63 44.52
N LYS A 175 24.10 52.72 43.72
CA LYS A 175 25.33 53.40 44.15
C LYS A 175 25.09 54.89 44.37
N LYS A 176 24.40 55.56 43.44
CA LYS A 176 24.03 56.98 43.59
C LYS A 176 23.11 57.21 44.78
N ASP A 177 22.10 56.36 44.97
CA ASP A 177 21.17 56.46 46.10
C ASP A 177 21.91 56.31 47.45
N LYS A 178 22.95 55.46 47.51
CA LYS A 178 23.82 55.35 48.69
C LYS A 178 24.70 56.57 48.93
N GLU A 179 25.22 57.19 47.86
CA GLU A 179 26.06 58.41 47.94
C GLU A 179 25.26 59.65 48.35
N VAL A 180 23.93 59.68 48.13
CA VAL A 180 23.05 60.79 48.54
C VAL A 180 22.58 60.67 50.00
N VAL A 181 22.56 59.45 50.55
CA VAL A 181 22.13 59.18 51.94
C VAL A 181 23.29 59.24 52.94
N ALA A 182 24.53 59.12 52.47
CA ALA A 182 25.75 59.31 53.27
C ALA A 182 26.19 60.77 53.27
#